data_AF-A0A9P9EK78-F1
#
_entry.id   AF-A0A9P9EK78-F1
#
_cell.length_a   1.000
_cell.length_b   1.000
_cell.length_c   1.000
_cell.angle_alpha   90.00
_cell.angle_beta   90.00
_cell.angle_gamma   90.00
#
_symmetry.space_group_name_H-M   'P 1'
#
loop_
_entity.id
_entity.type
_entity.pdbx_description
1 polymer ?
#
loop_
_entity_poly.entity_id
_entity_poly.type
_entity_poly.pdbx_seq_one_letter_code
_entity_poly.pdbx_strand_id
1 'polypeptide(L)'
;MAINAVVQGFSKTNRWLLYTSMMLAPAQGASGIGSNCPSNIGFLAYNWYTQIIWYRAVRSKELHALSLVPVHINMTFALSYLGGVTSGNIWVGILLGLGTIGVIILNSVSAWISYATNQVEGYGQWQFFFFGWRTLTVGWHKFFLVWQIGDVCFALACSIAAIAIPIAISKSDTCQKASWWLRYPIIPLGAVIMLFIGAPLIVWMELIVSRNNIESETDWVAVYVFAAQVATMMLPSCSSCLTGVRKVKEPTPAAISSKDKGANATTDVELASK
;
A
#
# COMPACT_ATOMS: atom_id res chain seq x y z
N MET A 1 -11.91 -29.43 25.00
CA MET A 1 -11.30 -28.08 24.90
C MET A 1 -12.42 -27.14 24.48
N ALA A 2 -12.62 -26.00 25.14
CA ALA A 2 -13.67 -25.07 24.77
C ALA A 2 -13.32 -24.36 23.44
N ILE A 3 -14.30 -24.21 22.55
CA ILE A 3 -14.15 -23.46 21.30
C ILE A 3 -14.23 -21.98 21.64
N ASN A 4 -13.24 -21.20 21.20
CA ASN A 4 -13.26 -19.75 21.36
C ASN A 4 -13.80 -19.12 20.08
N ALA A 5 -15.12 -18.96 20.00
CA ALA A 5 -15.76 -18.27 18.91
C ALA A 5 -15.38 -16.78 18.94
N VAL A 6 -14.86 -16.26 17.82
CA VAL A 6 -14.61 -14.84 17.61
C VAL A 6 -15.53 -14.30 16.52
N VAL A 7 -15.66 -12.98 16.44
CA VAL A 7 -16.49 -12.30 15.44
C VAL A 7 -16.15 -12.76 14.00
N GLN A 8 -17.11 -12.61 13.09
CA GLN A 8 -16.95 -12.91 11.67
C GLN A 8 -15.74 -12.17 11.05
N GLY A 9 -15.11 -12.77 10.04
CA GLY A 9 -14.01 -12.14 9.29
C GLY A 9 -12.62 -12.60 9.68
N PHE A 10 -12.50 -13.55 10.61
CA PHE A 10 -11.25 -14.19 11.01
C PHE A 10 -11.21 -15.68 10.63
N SER A 11 -12.15 -16.14 9.80
CA SER A 11 -12.17 -17.49 9.27
C SER A 11 -10.88 -17.82 8.51
N LYS A 12 -10.63 -19.12 8.27
CA LYS A 12 -9.50 -19.54 7.43
C LYS A 12 -9.53 -18.83 6.08
N THR A 13 -10.68 -18.76 5.42
CA THR A 13 -10.83 -18.06 4.14
C THR A 13 -10.40 -16.60 4.24
N ASN A 14 -10.91 -15.84 5.22
CA ASN A 14 -10.58 -14.42 5.37
C ASN A 14 -9.09 -14.19 5.66
N ARG A 15 -8.47 -15.04 6.49
CA ARG A 15 -7.02 -14.95 6.76
C ARG A 15 -6.19 -15.21 5.50
N TRP A 16 -6.57 -16.19 4.69
CA TRP A 16 -5.91 -16.45 3.42
C TRP A 16 -6.06 -15.30 2.42
N LEU A 17 -7.23 -14.64 2.38
CA LEU A 17 -7.41 -13.43 1.57
C LEU A 17 -6.51 -12.29 2.05
N LEU A 18 -6.38 -12.13 3.37
CA LEU A 18 -5.49 -11.15 3.98
C LEU A 18 -4.02 -11.36 3.58
N TYR A 19 -3.52 -12.59 3.70
CA TYR A 19 -2.16 -12.96 3.29
C TYR A 19 -1.95 -12.77 1.79
N THR A 20 -2.94 -13.17 0.98
CA THR A 20 -2.88 -13.02 -0.48
C THR A 20 -2.84 -11.54 -0.86
N SER A 21 -3.68 -10.70 -0.24
CA SER A 21 -3.69 -9.25 -0.51
C SER A 21 -2.34 -8.61 -0.20
N MET A 22 -1.72 -8.97 0.92
CA MET A 22 -0.37 -8.54 1.28
C MET A 22 0.66 -8.93 0.21
N MET A 23 0.61 -10.16 -0.30
CA MET A 23 1.51 -10.63 -1.37
C MET A 23 1.25 -9.97 -2.72
N LEU A 24 0.04 -9.48 -2.97
CA LEU A 24 -0.34 -8.76 -4.19
C LEU A 24 0.06 -7.27 -4.15
N ALA A 25 0.43 -6.71 -3.00
CA ALA A 25 0.82 -5.30 -2.88
C ALA A 25 1.89 -4.83 -3.90
N PRO A 26 2.95 -5.60 -4.22
CA PRO A 26 3.91 -5.22 -5.24
C PRO A 26 3.31 -5.16 -6.65
N ALA A 27 2.37 -6.07 -6.94
CA ALA A 27 1.63 -6.08 -8.20
C ALA A 27 0.74 -4.83 -8.33
N GLN A 28 0.09 -4.42 -7.24
CA GLN A 28 -0.67 -3.17 -7.16
C GLN A 28 0.23 -1.96 -7.42
N GLY A 29 1.39 -1.94 -6.76
CA GLY A 29 2.42 -0.91 -6.94
C GLY A 29 2.84 -0.79 -8.40
N ALA A 30 3.18 -1.92 -9.02
CA ALA A 30 3.57 -1.98 -10.42
C ALA A 30 2.42 -1.60 -11.37
N SER A 31 1.16 -1.91 -11.04
CA SER A 31 -0.01 -1.57 -11.88
C SER A 31 -0.28 -0.07 -11.92
N GLY A 32 -0.12 0.63 -10.78
CA GLY A 32 -0.40 2.06 -10.67
C GLY A 32 0.63 2.97 -11.34
N ILE A 33 1.88 2.51 -11.52
CA ILE A 33 2.92 3.30 -12.20
C ILE A 33 2.52 3.59 -13.64
N GLY A 34 2.40 4.87 -13.99
CA GLY A 34 2.06 5.35 -15.33
C GLY A 34 0.63 5.06 -15.78
N SER A 35 -0.25 4.60 -14.88
CA SER A 35 -1.66 4.35 -15.16
C SER A 35 -2.54 5.47 -14.59
N ASN A 36 -3.43 6.05 -15.40
CA ASN A 36 -4.45 6.98 -14.90
C ASN A 36 -5.67 6.26 -14.35
N CYS A 37 -5.71 4.93 -14.46
CA CYS A 37 -6.82 4.16 -13.91
C CYS A 37 -6.77 4.16 -12.39
N PRO A 38 -7.94 4.18 -11.73
CA PRO A 38 -8.06 3.96 -10.30
C PRO A 38 -7.85 2.48 -9.92
N SER A 39 -6.88 1.77 -10.52
CA SER A 39 -6.67 0.33 -10.30
C SER A 39 -6.41 -0.01 -8.83
N ASN A 40 -5.77 0.92 -8.11
CA ASN A 40 -5.45 0.77 -6.70
C ASN A 40 -6.59 1.16 -5.73
N ILE A 41 -7.72 1.69 -6.22
CA ILE A 41 -8.87 2.02 -5.34
C ILE A 41 -9.46 0.74 -4.74
N GLY A 42 -9.55 -0.35 -5.50
CA GLY A 42 -10.02 -1.64 -4.99
C GLY A 42 -9.14 -2.15 -3.83
N PHE A 43 -7.81 -2.03 -3.97
CA PHE A 43 -6.86 -2.38 -2.92
C PHE A 43 -7.05 -1.52 -1.67
N LEU A 44 -7.17 -0.19 -1.84
CA LEU A 44 -7.43 0.72 -0.73
C LEU A 44 -8.76 0.39 -0.02
N ALA A 45 -9.81 0.09 -0.78
CA ALA A 45 -11.13 -0.28 -0.23
C ALA A 45 -11.06 -1.58 0.58
N TYR A 46 -10.37 -2.61 0.09
CA TYR A 46 -10.15 -3.86 0.82
C TYR A 46 -9.38 -3.63 2.13
N ASN A 47 -8.32 -2.83 2.08
CA ASN A 47 -7.52 -2.52 3.26
C ASN A 47 -8.32 -1.73 4.31
N TRP A 48 -9.14 -0.76 3.89
CA TRP A 48 -10.05 -0.06 4.80
C TRP A 48 -11.08 -1.02 5.41
N TYR A 49 -11.70 -1.85 4.59
CA TYR A 49 -12.75 -2.76 5.04
C TYR A 49 -12.22 -3.74 6.09
N THR A 50 -11.09 -4.39 5.79
CA THR A 50 -10.43 -5.32 6.73
C THR A 50 -9.98 -4.59 8.00
N GLN A 51 -9.39 -3.40 7.88
CA GLN A 51 -8.95 -2.64 9.05
C GLN A 51 -10.11 -2.17 9.94
N ILE A 52 -11.27 -1.86 9.37
CA ILE A 52 -12.50 -1.54 10.11
C ILE A 52 -13.01 -2.76 10.88
N ILE A 53 -12.97 -3.96 10.28
CA ILE A 53 -13.34 -5.20 10.99
C ILE A 53 -12.43 -5.42 12.19
N TRP A 54 -11.11 -5.32 12.00
CA TRP A 54 -10.15 -5.40 13.09
C TRP A 54 -10.43 -4.38 14.19
N TYR A 55 -10.64 -3.12 13.81
CA TYR A 55 -10.96 -2.06 14.77
C TYR A 55 -12.22 -2.37 15.58
N ARG A 56 -13.31 -2.79 14.92
CA ARG A 56 -14.56 -3.15 15.58
C ARG A 56 -14.37 -4.33 16.53
N ALA A 57 -13.70 -5.38 16.09
CA ALA A 57 -13.43 -6.57 16.90
C ALA A 57 -12.59 -6.23 18.15
N VAL A 58 -11.56 -5.39 18.00
CA VAL A 58 -10.76 -4.88 19.14
C VAL A 58 -11.63 -4.08 20.11
N ARG A 59 -12.45 -3.16 19.59
CA ARG A 59 -13.31 -2.28 20.42
C ARG A 59 -14.36 -3.07 21.19
N SER A 60 -14.90 -4.12 20.58
CA SER A 60 -15.88 -5.02 21.20
C SER A 60 -15.24 -6.10 22.08
N LYS A 61 -13.90 -6.20 22.11
CA LYS A 61 -13.15 -7.24 22.82
C LYS A 61 -13.47 -8.67 22.35
N GLU A 62 -13.71 -8.83 21.06
CA GLU A 62 -14.14 -10.09 20.44
C GLU A 62 -13.00 -10.85 19.75
N LEU A 63 -11.73 -10.48 20.01
CA LEU A 63 -10.57 -11.09 19.38
C LEU A 63 -9.97 -12.26 20.17
N HIS A 64 -10.22 -12.35 21.48
CA HIS A 64 -9.56 -13.33 22.34
C HIS A 64 -8.02 -13.29 22.14
N ALA A 65 -7.35 -14.44 22.05
CA ALA A 65 -5.91 -14.54 21.80
C ALA A 65 -5.44 -13.92 20.46
N LEU A 66 -6.34 -13.64 19.49
CA LEU A 66 -5.98 -12.88 18.29
C LEU A 66 -5.56 -11.44 18.58
N SER A 67 -5.91 -10.90 19.75
CA SER A 67 -5.46 -9.57 20.22
C SER A 67 -3.93 -9.43 20.37
N LEU A 68 -3.19 -10.53 20.28
CA LEU A 68 -1.72 -10.58 20.23
C LEU A 68 -1.15 -10.36 18.83
N VAL A 69 -1.99 -10.43 17.80
CA VAL A 69 -1.60 -10.30 16.39
C VAL A 69 -1.54 -8.85 15.88
N PRO A 70 -2.39 -7.89 16.32
CA PRO A 70 -2.38 -6.52 15.81
C PRO A 70 -1.02 -5.82 15.75
N VAL A 71 -0.12 -6.08 16.71
CA VAL A 71 1.25 -5.54 16.70
C VAL A 71 2.02 -6.00 15.44
N HIS A 72 1.89 -7.27 15.05
CA HIS A 72 2.49 -7.82 13.82
C HIS A 72 1.89 -7.22 12.57
N ILE A 73 0.56 -7.12 12.57
CA ILE A 73 -0.20 -6.55 11.45
C ILE A 73 0.20 -5.10 11.23
N ASN A 74 0.47 -4.34 12.29
CA ASN A 74 0.87 -2.94 12.18
C ASN A 74 2.19 -2.78 11.41
N MET A 75 3.20 -3.58 11.76
CA MET A 75 4.48 -3.57 11.06
C MET A 75 4.36 -4.05 9.60
N THR A 76 3.82 -5.25 9.40
CA THR A 76 3.83 -5.90 8.08
C THR A 76 2.90 -5.21 7.10
N PHE A 77 1.70 -4.78 7.53
CA PHE A 77 0.74 -4.21 6.60
C PHE A 77 1.02 -2.76 6.27
N ALA A 78 1.68 -2.00 7.14
CA ALA A 78 2.15 -0.66 6.79
C ALA A 78 3.00 -0.67 5.50
N LEU A 79 3.86 -1.69 5.32
CA LEU A 79 4.58 -1.91 4.06
C LEU A 79 3.66 -2.26 2.89
N SER A 80 2.73 -3.20 3.10
CA SER A 80 1.82 -3.63 2.03
C SER A 80 0.91 -2.50 1.55
N TYR A 81 0.48 -1.61 2.45
CA TYR A 81 -0.39 -0.48 2.12
C TYR A 81 0.29 0.54 1.19
N LEU A 82 1.62 0.64 1.24
CA LEU A 82 2.40 1.46 0.30
C LEU A 82 2.32 0.95 -1.14
N GLY A 83 2.07 -0.36 -1.35
CA GLY A 83 1.80 -0.88 -2.69
C GLY A 83 0.60 -0.21 -3.36
N GLY A 84 -0.35 0.30 -2.57
CA GLY A 84 -1.57 0.93 -3.06
C GLY A 84 -1.46 2.40 -3.44
N VAL A 85 -0.35 3.09 -3.15
CA VAL A 85 -0.29 4.55 -3.33
C VAL A 85 0.13 4.99 -4.74
N THR A 86 0.58 4.06 -5.58
CA THR A 86 1.09 4.40 -6.92
C THR A 86 -0.05 4.79 -7.87
N SER A 87 0.14 5.86 -8.64
CA SER A 87 -0.82 6.33 -9.66
C SER A 87 -0.11 7.26 -10.64
N GLY A 88 -0.46 7.16 -11.93
CA GLY A 88 -0.03 8.13 -12.96
C GLY A 88 -0.77 9.47 -12.89
N ASN A 89 -1.92 9.51 -12.19
CA ASN A 89 -2.67 10.74 -11.93
C ASN A 89 -2.40 11.22 -10.49
N ILE A 90 -1.89 12.45 -10.35
CA ILE A 90 -1.54 13.05 -9.05
C ILE A 90 -2.74 13.17 -8.09
N TRP A 91 -3.94 13.49 -8.58
CA TRP A 91 -5.12 13.62 -7.72
C TRP A 91 -5.54 12.27 -7.15
N VAL A 92 -5.50 11.23 -7.97
CA VAL A 92 -5.73 9.85 -7.54
C VAL A 92 -4.61 9.42 -6.59
N GLY A 93 -3.36 9.77 -6.88
CA GLY A 93 -2.21 9.49 -6.02
C GLY A 93 -2.32 10.15 -4.63
N ILE A 94 -2.77 11.40 -4.55
CA ILE A 94 -3.04 12.10 -3.28
C ILE A 94 -4.16 11.38 -2.51
N LEU A 95 -5.26 11.03 -3.18
CA LEU A 95 -6.37 10.30 -2.56
C LEU A 95 -5.93 8.94 -2.03
N LEU A 96 -5.13 8.20 -2.80
CA LEU A 96 -4.58 6.91 -2.38
C LEU A 96 -3.60 7.08 -1.22
N GLY A 97 -2.72 8.08 -1.27
CA GLY A 97 -1.78 8.39 -0.20
C GLY A 97 -2.47 8.73 1.12
N LEU A 98 -3.43 9.67 1.10
CA LEU A 98 -4.22 10.04 2.28
C LEU A 98 -5.06 8.87 2.80
N GLY A 99 -5.68 8.11 1.89
CA GLY A 99 -6.41 6.89 2.24
C GLY A 99 -5.53 5.88 2.97
N THR A 100 -4.34 5.61 2.43
CA THR A 100 -3.35 4.70 3.03
C THR A 100 -2.88 5.19 4.39
N ILE A 101 -2.61 6.49 4.57
CA ILE A 101 -2.30 7.06 5.88
C ILE A 101 -3.43 6.78 6.88
N GLY A 102 -4.69 6.98 6.46
CA GLY A 102 -5.85 6.67 7.30
C GLY A 102 -5.89 5.20 7.74
N VAL A 103 -5.60 4.25 6.83
CA VAL A 103 -5.52 2.83 7.19
C VAL A 103 -4.36 2.56 8.16
N ILE A 104 -3.18 3.13 7.92
CA ILE A 104 -2.01 2.98 8.81
C ILE A 104 -2.33 3.50 10.22
N ILE A 105 -2.95 4.67 10.32
CA ILE A 105 -3.38 5.25 11.60
C ILE A 105 -4.40 4.34 12.27
N LEU A 106 -5.44 3.90 11.55
CA LEU A 106 -6.47 3.02 12.12
C LEU A 106 -5.87 1.70 12.61
N ASN A 107 -4.86 1.16 11.91
CA ASN A 107 -4.13 -0.02 12.32
C ASN A 107 -3.35 0.20 13.62
N SER A 108 -2.62 1.30 13.70
CA SER A 108 -1.89 1.69 14.91
C SER A 108 -2.84 1.88 16.10
N VAL A 109 -3.97 2.59 15.90
CA VAL A 109 -5.00 2.78 16.93
C VAL A 109 -5.59 1.44 17.38
N SER A 110 -5.93 0.56 16.44
CA SER A 110 -6.47 -0.77 16.76
C SER A 110 -5.49 -1.59 17.59
N ALA A 111 -4.21 -1.58 17.24
CA ALA A 111 -3.18 -2.29 17.98
C ALA A 111 -2.97 -1.73 19.39
N TRP A 112 -3.01 -0.39 19.57
CA TRP A 112 -2.94 0.23 20.89
C TRP A 112 -4.16 -0.06 21.78
N ILE A 113 -5.37 -0.05 21.21
CA ILE A 113 -6.57 -0.43 21.96
C ILE A 113 -6.50 -1.91 22.34
N SER A 114 -6.09 -2.78 21.41
CA SER A 114 -5.93 -4.21 21.66
C SER A 114 -4.95 -4.46 22.79
N TYR A 115 -3.79 -3.80 22.76
CA TYR A 115 -2.81 -3.80 23.82
C TYR A 115 -3.44 -3.39 25.15
N ALA A 116 -4.00 -2.19 25.24
CA ALA A 116 -4.45 -1.62 26.52
C ALA A 116 -5.67 -2.35 27.12
N THR A 117 -6.53 -2.95 26.30
CA THR A 117 -7.86 -3.40 26.77
C THR A 117 -8.16 -4.87 26.55
N ASN A 118 -7.58 -5.51 25.54
CA ASN A 118 -7.86 -6.91 25.20
C ASN A 118 -6.78 -7.82 25.81
N GLN A 119 -5.50 -7.51 25.60
CA GLN A 119 -4.38 -8.36 26.04
C GLN A 119 -4.36 -8.64 27.54
N VAL A 120 -4.78 -7.67 28.35
CA VAL A 120 -4.81 -7.79 29.82
C VAL A 120 -5.73 -8.92 30.30
N GLU A 121 -6.76 -9.27 29.52
CA GLU A 121 -7.72 -10.34 29.84
C GLU A 121 -7.11 -11.74 29.64
N GLY A 122 -6.05 -11.83 28.83
CA GLY A 122 -5.39 -13.08 28.46
C GLY A 122 -4.28 -13.54 29.38
N TYR A 123 -3.99 -12.82 30.46
CA TYR A 123 -2.83 -13.13 31.32
C TYR A 123 -2.92 -14.53 31.94
N GLY A 124 -1.85 -15.31 31.73
CA GLY A 124 -1.76 -16.69 32.18
C GLY A 124 -2.57 -17.69 31.36
N GLN A 125 -3.36 -17.23 30.37
CA GLN A 125 -4.29 -18.07 29.61
C GLN A 125 -3.93 -18.14 28.13
N TRP A 126 -3.74 -17.00 27.48
CA TRP A 126 -3.53 -16.97 26.03
C TRP A 126 -2.13 -17.42 25.65
N GLN A 127 -2.07 -18.36 24.71
CA GLN A 127 -0.82 -18.92 24.22
C GLN A 127 -0.48 -18.33 22.85
N PHE A 128 0.80 -18.06 22.65
CA PHE A 128 1.32 -17.56 21.38
C PHE A 128 2.71 -18.15 21.12
N PHE A 129 3.15 -18.05 19.86
CA PHE A 129 4.44 -18.58 19.44
C PHE A 129 5.45 -17.45 19.28
N PHE A 130 6.55 -17.49 20.04
CA PHE A 130 7.68 -16.60 19.84
C PHE A 130 8.97 -17.35 20.17
N PHE A 131 9.57 -17.94 19.12
CA PHE A 131 10.67 -18.88 19.24
C PHE A 131 10.37 -20.00 20.26
N GLY A 132 9.18 -20.60 20.13
CA GLY A 132 8.61 -21.56 21.07
C GLY A 132 7.30 -21.08 21.67
N TRP A 133 6.57 -22.00 22.29
CA TRP A 133 5.29 -21.67 22.93
C TRP A 133 5.53 -20.83 24.19
N ARG A 134 4.76 -19.76 24.30
CA ARG A 134 4.74 -18.83 25.42
C ARG A 134 3.30 -18.60 25.85
N THR A 135 3.14 -18.30 27.13
CA THR A 135 1.88 -17.83 27.69
C THR A 135 2.01 -16.34 27.91
N LEU A 136 0.95 -15.59 27.62
CA LEU A 136 0.90 -14.16 27.84
C LEU A 136 1.04 -13.87 29.34
N THR A 137 2.12 -13.20 29.72
CA THR A 137 2.37 -12.72 31.09
C THR A 137 2.50 -11.20 31.07
N VAL A 138 2.52 -10.58 32.25
CA VAL A 138 2.82 -9.14 32.38
C VAL A 138 4.16 -8.77 31.75
N GLY A 139 5.16 -9.68 31.81
CA GLY A 139 6.46 -9.48 31.15
C GLY A 139 6.34 -9.43 29.63
N TRP A 140 5.63 -10.39 29.03
CA TRP A 140 5.38 -10.40 27.58
C TRP A 140 4.52 -9.23 27.13
N HIS A 141 3.57 -8.80 27.94
CA HIS A 141 2.81 -7.60 27.66
C HIS A 141 3.73 -6.35 27.59
N LYS A 142 4.68 -6.18 28.51
CA LYS A 142 5.67 -5.10 28.40
C LYS A 142 6.56 -5.22 27.16
N PHE A 143 6.88 -6.44 26.72
CA PHE A 143 7.60 -6.63 25.46
C PHE A 143 6.78 -6.13 24.26
N PHE A 144 5.48 -6.48 24.19
CA PHE A 144 4.59 -5.97 23.15
C PHE A 144 4.44 -4.44 23.19
N LEU A 145 4.54 -3.80 24.36
CA LEU A 145 4.58 -2.33 24.46
C LEU A 145 5.78 -1.74 23.70
N VAL A 146 6.97 -2.27 23.93
CA VAL A 146 8.20 -1.78 23.28
C VAL A 146 8.12 -2.00 21.78
N TRP A 147 7.61 -3.16 21.35
CA TRP A 147 7.34 -3.43 19.94
C TRP A 147 6.37 -2.40 19.36
N GLN A 148 5.23 -2.18 20.01
CA GLN A 148 4.19 -1.25 19.55
C GLN A 148 4.72 0.18 19.39
N ILE A 149 5.64 0.63 20.26
CA ILE A 149 6.32 1.92 20.12
C ILE A 149 7.17 1.94 18.83
N GLY A 150 7.94 0.89 18.57
CA GLY A 150 8.68 0.71 17.33
C GLY A 150 7.78 0.76 16.09
N ASP A 151 6.63 0.10 16.15
CA ASP A 151 5.66 0.08 15.05
C ASP A 151 5.06 1.46 14.78
N VAL A 152 4.84 2.30 15.80
CA VAL A 152 4.35 3.68 15.60
C VAL A 152 5.40 4.51 14.85
N CYS A 153 6.68 4.39 15.21
CA CYS A 153 7.76 5.07 14.50
C CYS A 153 7.82 4.61 13.04
N PHE A 154 7.67 3.30 12.80
CA PHE A 154 7.65 2.73 11.46
C PHE A 154 6.41 3.16 10.65
N ALA A 155 5.23 3.19 11.29
CA ALA A 155 3.98 3.67 10.71
C ALA A 155 4.07 5.15 10.31
N LEU A 156 4.74 5.98 11.11
CA LEU A 156 5.02 7.38 10.77
C LEU A 156 5.91 7.48 9.52
N ALA A 157 6.99 6.69 9.46
CA ALA A 157 7.86 6.65 8.28
C ALA A 157 7.09 6.20 7.02
N CYS A 158 6.24 5.17 7.13
CA CYS A 158 5.38 4.72 6.04
C CYS A 158 4.35 5.81 5.65
N SER A 159 3.81 6.56 6.61
CA SER A 159 2.87 7.65 6.32
C SER A 159 3.54 8.77 5.52
N ILE A 160 4.80 9.11 5.83
CA ILE A 160 5.59 10.05 5.03
C ILE A 160 5.84 9.49 3.63
N ALA A 161 6.20 8.20 3.53
CA ALA A 161 6.41 7.54 2.24
C ALA A 161 5.13 7.52 1.37
N ALA A 162 3.95 7.35 1.98
CA ALA A 162 2.67 7.37 1.29
C ALA A 162 2.36 8.71 0.61
N ILE A 163 2.96 9.81 1.06
CA ILE A 163 2.88 11.15 0.41
C ILE A 163 4.01 11.30 -0.62
N ALA A 164 5.22 10.91 -0.26
CA ALA A 164 6.40 11.09 -1.10
C ALA A 164 6.34 10.28 -2.40
N ILE A 165 5.84 9.03 -2.36
CA ILE A 165 5.78 8.13 -3.50
C ILE A 165 4.89 8.69 -4.63
N PRO A 166 3.62 9.09 -4.40
CA PRO A 166 2.79 9.71 -5.44
C PRO A 166 3.42 10.96 -6.05
N ILE A 167 4.02 11.83 -5.22
CA ILE A 167 4.68 13.05 -5.69
C ILE A 167 5.87 12.70 -6.59
N ALA A 168 6.71 11.76 -6.17
CA ALA A 168 7.85 11.31 -6.95
C ALA A 168 7.42 10.73 -8.31
N ILE A 169 6.39 9.87 -8.33
CA ILE A 169 5.84 9.27 -9.55
C ILE A 169 5.22 10.34 -10.48
N SER A 170 4.57 11.36 -9.91
CA SER A 170 3.95 12.43 -10.72
C SER A 170 4.97 13.35 -11.40
N LYS A 171 6.16 13.50 -10.80
CA LYS A 171 7.25 14.35 -11.31
C LYS A 171 8.15 13.61 -12.28
N SER A 172 8.19 12.28 -12.20
CA SER A 172 9.06 11.50 -13.04
C SER A 172 8.41 11.28 -14.40
N ASP A 173 9.18 11.45 -15.48
CA ASP A 173 8.77 11.10 -16.84
C ASP A 173 8.57 9.57 -17.04
N THR A 174 8.39 8.82 -15.95
CA THR A 174 8.16 7.37 -15.89
C THR A 174 6.85 6.96 -16.57
N CYS A 175 6.07 7.90 -17.12
CA CYS A 175 5.09 7.61 -18.16
C CYS A 175 5.77 7.04 -19.44
N GLN A 176 7.10 7.15 -19.59
CA GLN A 176 7.89 6.37 -20.53
C GLN A 176 8.07 4.92 -20.06
N LYS A 177 7.20 4.05 -20.60
CA LYS A 177 7.43 2.62 -20.92
C LYS A 177 8.57 1.96 -20.12
N ALA A 178 8.33 1.65 -18.84
CA ALA A 178 9.05 0.54 -18.23
C ALA A 178 8.82 -0.68 -19.15
N SER A 179 9.91 -1.18 -19.75
CA SER A 179 9.84 -2.28 -20.71
C SER A 179 9.05 -3.42 -20.07
N TRP A 180 8.11 -4.01 -20.81
CA TRP A 180 7.22 -5.04 -20.26
C TRP A 180 8.02 -6.23 -19.68
N TRP A 181 9.20 -6.50 -20.25
CA TRP A 181 10.19 -7.48 -19.78
C TRP A 181 10.76 -7.19 -18.38
N LEU A 182 10.67 -5.95 -17.89
CA LEU A 182 11.09 -5.57 -16.54
C LEU A 182 9.88 -5.48 -15.59
N ARG A 183 8.72 -5.03 -16.10
CA ARG A 183 7.50 -4.81 -15.32
C ARG A 183 6.81 -6.10 -14.88
N TYR A 184 6.82 -7.16 -15.69
CA TYR A 184 6.15 -8.40 -15.34
C TYR A 184 6.98 -9.30 -14.41
N PRO A 185 8.31 -9.45 -14.56
CA PRO A 185 9.12 -10.25 -13.63
C PRO A 185 9.26 -9.65 -12.22
N ILE A 186 9.15 -8.33 -12.07
CA ILE A 186 9.23 -7.68 -10.74
C ILE A 186 8.02 -8.03 -9.85
N ILE A 187 6.89 -8.40 -10.45
CA ILE A 187 5.66 -8.75 -9.73
C ILE A 187 5.82 -10.06 -8.93
N PRO A 188 6.17 -11.22 -9.54
CA PRO A 188 6.39 -12.45 -8.78
C PRO A 188 7.58 -12.32 -7.82
N LEU A 189 8.65 -11.61 -8.21
CA LEU A 189 9.78 -11.34 -7.30
C LEU A 189 9.32 -10.54 -6.07
N GLY A 190 8.55 -9.47 -6.27
CA GLY A 190 7.97 -8.69 -5.20
C GLY A 190 7.06 -9.53 -4.30
N ALA A 191 6.22 -10.39 -4.87
CA ALA A 191 5.35 -11.28 -4.10
C ALA A 191 6.15 -12.27 -3.24
N VAL A 192 7.27 -12.81 -3.75
CA VAL A 192 8.19 -13.67 -2.99
C VAL A 192 8.83 -12.88 -1.84
N ILE A 193 9.30 -11.66 -2.09
CA ILE A 193 9.86 -10.79 -1.05
C ILE A 193 8.81 -10.50 0.04
N MET A 194 7.57 -10.15 -0.36
CA MET A 194 6.47 -9.91 0.58
C MET A 194 6.09 -11.17 1.35
N LEU A 195 6.18 -12.36 0.75
CA LEU A 195 5.98 -13.62 1.46
C LEU A 195 7.06 -13.80 2.53
N PHE A 196 8.34 -13.53 2.25
CA PHE A 196 9.39 -13.63 3.26
C PHE A 196 9.20 -12.62 4.40
N ILE A 197 8.81 -11.37 4.08
CA ILE A 197 8.51 -10.34 5.08
C ILE A 197 7.28 -10.71 5.92
N GLY A 198 6.24 -11.27 5.30
CA GLY A 198 4.99 -11.63 5.95
C GLY A 198 4.92 -13.03 6.55
N ALA A 199 5.89 -13.90 6.24
CA ALA A 199 5.92 -15.28 6.75
C ALA A 199 5.86 -15.35 8.28
N PRO A 200 6.57 -14.51 9.05
CA PRO A 200 6.43 -14.48 10.50
C PRO A 200 4.99 -14.20 10.93
N LEU A 201 4.31 -13.23 10.31
CA LEU A 201 2.91 -12.90 10.60
C LEU A 201 1.98 -14.08 10.29
N ILE A 202 2.14 -14.73 9.12
CA ILE A 202 1.31 -15.87 8.70
C ILE A 202 1.46 -17.02 9.70
N VAL A 203 2.70 -17.40 10.01
CA VAL A 203 2.99 -18.48 10.94
C VAL A 203 2.39 -18.16 12.31
N TRP A 204 2.60 -16.95 12.80
CA TRP A 204 2.14 -16.56 14.13
C TRP A 204 0.61 -16.52 14.22
N MET A 205 -0.07 -15.99 13.20
CA MET A 205 -1.54 -15.97 13.12
C MET A 205 -2.11 -17.39 13.12
N GLU A 206 -1.62 -18.29 12.26
CA GLU A 206 -2.15 -19.66 12.19
C GLU A 206 -1.84 -20.48 13.45
N LEU A 207 -0.68 -20.26 14.07
CA LEU A 207 -0.33 -20.90 15.35
C LEU A 207 -1.21 -20.41 16.50
N ILE A 208 -1.52 -19.12 16.58
CA ILE A 208 -2.45 -18.58 17.59
C ILE A 208 -3.84 -19.16 17.39
N VAL A 209 -4.35 -19.16 16.15
CA VAL A 209 -5.69 -19.67 15.85
C VAL A 209 -5.80 -21.15 16.20
N SER A 210 -4.85 -21.98 15.75
CA SER A 210 -4.89 -23.42 16.02
C SER A 210 -4.71 -23.73 17.50
N ARG A 211 -3.78 -23.06 18.19
CA ARG A 211 -3.47 -23.37 19.59
C ARG A 211 -4.57 -22.96 20.55
N ASN A 212 -5.28 -21.88 20.25
CA ASN A 212 -6.34 -21.35 21.10
C ASN A 212 -7.74 -21.77 20.61
N ASN A 213 -7.86 -22.71 19.66
CA ASN A 213 -9.12 -23.21 19.07
C ASN A 213 -10.07 -22.07 18.68
N ILE A 214 -9.54 -21.12 17.92
CA ILE A 214 -10.30 -19.94 17.49
C ILE A 214 -11.09 -20.29 16.23
N GLU A 215 -12.40 -20.12 16.32
CA GLU A 215 -13.32 -20.33 15.20
C GLU A 215 -14.05 -19.04 14.87
N SER A 216 -14.24 -18.78 13.58
CA SER A 216 -14.86 -17.56 13.06
C SER A 216 -15.54 -17.87 11.74
N GLU A 217 -16.75 -17.35 11.57
CA GLU A 217 -17.48 -17.47 10.32
C GLU A 217 -16.82 -16.66 9.19
N THR A 218 -17.02 -17.13 7.96
CA THR A 218 -16.50 -16.44 6.78
C THR A 218 -17.26 -15.15 6.57
N ASP A 219 -16.53 -14.04 6.49
CA ASP A 219 -17.08 -12.78 6.00
C ASP A 219 -17.05 -12.75 4.47
N TRP A 220 -18.22 -12.91 3.87
CA TRP A 220 -18.40 -12.86 2.42
C TRP A 220 -18.24 -11.45 1.84
N VAL A 221 -18.47 -10.40 2.62
CA VAL A 221 -18.24 -9.03 2.15
C VAL A 221 -16.74 -8.82 1.91
N ALA A 222 -15.86 -9.26 2.82
CA ALA A 222 -14.42 -9.26 2.57
C ALA A 222 -14.04 -10.03 1.30
N VAL A 223 -14.69 -11.17 1.03
CA VAL A 223 -14.47 -11.96 -0.19
C VAL A 223 -14.84 -11.15 -1.44
N TYR A 224 -16.00 -10.50 -1.46
CA TYR A 224 -16.44 -9.70 -2.60
C TYR A 224 -15.56 -8.46 -2.81
N VAL A 225 -15.16 -7.77 -1.74
CA VAL A 225 -14.27 -6.61 -1.82
C VAL A 225 -12.88 -7.04 -2.31
N PHE A 226 -12.39 -8.20 -1.88
CA PHE A 226 -11.14 -8.77 -2.40
C PHE A 226 -11.25 -9.15 -3.88
N ALA A 227 -12.36 -9.78 -4.30
CA ALA A 227 -12.60 -10.09 -5.70
C ALA A 227 -12.63 -8.82 -6.56
N ALA A 228 -13.24 -7.74 -6.06
CA ALA A 228 -13.20 -6.43 -6.70
C ALA A 228 -11.78 -5.88 -6.80
N GLN A 229 -10.96 -5.99 -5.74
CA GLN A 229 -9.54 -5.64 -5.78
C GLN A 229 -8.79 -6.39 -6.89
N VAL A 230 -9.00 -7.70 -7.04
CA VAL A 230 -8.35 -8.49 -8.08
C VAL A 230 -8.86 -8.07 -9.47
N ALA A 231 -10.17 -7.87 -9.62
CA ALA A 231 -10.76 -7.42 -10.88
C ALA A 231 -10.21 -6.06 -11.32
N THR A 232 -10.05 -5.09 -10.41
CA THR A 232 -9.50 -3.77 -10.75
C THR A 232 -8.03 -3.82 -11.18
N MET A 233 -7.26 -4.83 -10.76
CA MET A 233 -5.90 -5.05 -11.26
C MET A 233 -5.87 -5.58 -12.69
N MET A 234 -6.90 -6.33 -13.09
CA MET A 234 -6.98 -6.94 -14.42
C MET A 234 -7.53 -5.98 -15.47
N LEU A 235 -8.11 -4.85 -15.06
CA LEU A 235 -8.61 -3.85 -16.00
C LEU A 235 -7.47 -3.26 -16.83
N PRO A 236 -7.62 -3.18 -18.16
CA PRO A 236 -6.63 -2.55 -19.02
C PRO A 236 -6.51 -1.07 -18.64
N SER A 237 -5.30 -0.52 -18.78
CA SER A 237 -5.06 0.90 -18.57
C SER A 237 -5.91 1.72 -19.54
N CYS A 238 -6.97 2.36 -19.02
CA CYS A 238 -7.80 3.35 -19.70
C CYS A 238 -6.90 4.52 -20.12
N SER A 239 -6.45 4.49 -21.37
CA SER A 239 -5.80 5.55 -22.17
C SER A 239 -4.68 6.39 -21.52
N SER A 240 -3.60 6.54 -22.29
CA SER A 240 -2.39 7.36 -22.05
C SER A 240 -2.58 8.58 -21.14
N CYS A 241 -1.60 8.81 -20.24
CA CYS A 241 -1.32 10.06 -19.52
C CYS A 241 -2.21 11.22 -20.00
N LEU A 242 -3.34 11.46 -19.31
CA LEU A 242 -4.09 12.71 -19.49
C LEU A 242 -3.07 13.81 -19.21
N THR A 243 -2.66 14.48 -20.28
CA THR A 243 -1.55 15.42 -20.32
C THR A 243 -1.87 16.57 -19.38
N GLY A 244 -1.43 16.43 -18.13
CA GLY A 244 -1.37 17.51 -17.17
C GLY A 244 -0.37 18.54 -17.69
N VAL A 245 -0.90 19.69 -18.08
CA VAL A 245 -0.19 20.88 -18.56
C VAL A 245 0.40 20.73 -19.97
N ARG A 246 -0.37 21.16 -20.98
CA ARG A 246 0.21 21.72 -22.21
C ARG A 246 1.35 22.66 -21.80
N LYS A 247 2.61 22.26 -21.97
CA LYS A 247 3.66 23.25 -22.22
C LYS A 247 3.22 23.98 -23.48
N VAL A 248 2.80 25.24 -23.30
CA VAL A 248 2.70 26.18 -24.42
C VAL A 248 4.03 26.09 -25.13
N LYS A 249 3.99 25.64 -26.39
CA LYS A 249 5.16 25.61 -27.25
C LYS A 249 5.53 27.08 -27.45
N GLU A 250 6.50 27.58 -26.70
CA GLU A 250 7.12 28.86 -27.01
C GLU A 250 7.55 28.80 -28.49
N PRO A 251 7.18 29.79 -29.31
CA PRO A 251 7.63 29.82 -30.69
C PRO A 251 9.15 29.94 -30.68
N THR A 252 9.82 28.90 -31.15
CA THR A 252 11.26 28.93 -31.41
C THR A 252 11.54 30.09 -32.38
N PRO A 253 12.46 31.03 -32.05
CA PRO A 253 12.84 32.08 -32.99
C PRO A 253 13.42 31.42 -34.24
N ALA A 254 12.87 31.80 -35.40
CA ALA A 254 13.28 31.30 -36.69
C ALA A 254 14.80 31.44 -36.85
N ALA A 255 15.47 30.31 -37.09
CA ALA A 255 16.84 30.30 -37.54
C ALA A 255 16.92 31.06 -38.87
N ILE A 256 17.57 32.23 -38.86
CA ILE A 256 18.01 32.92 -40.06
C ILE A 256 19.03 32.02 -40.73
N SER A 257 18.58 31.28 -41.73
CA SER A 257 19.42 30.50 -42.63
C SER A 257 20.20 31.46 -43.51
N SER A 258 21.47 31.68 -43.18
CA SER A 258 22.43 32.38 -44.02
C SER A 258 22.82 31.49 -45.20
N LYS A 259 21.99 31.46 -46.24
CA LYS A 259 22.36 31.00 -47.58
C LYS A 259 21.63 31.86 -48.60
N ASP A 260 22.21 33.02 -48.88
CA ASP A 260 22.20 33.68 -50.18
C ASP A 260 23.09 34.92 -50.10
N LYS A 261 24.39 34.72 -50.37
CA LYS A 261 25.29 35.79 -50.80
C LYS A 261 25.91 35.35 -52.11
N GLY A 262 25.20 35.67 -53.18
CA GLY A 262 25.65 35.50 -54.54
C GLY A 262 24.86 36.43 -55.47
N ALA A 263 25.58 37.40 -56.03
CA ALA A 263 25.25 38.23 -57.18
C ALA A 263 24.44 39.53 -56.97
N ASN A 264 25.05 40.60 -57.53
CA ASN A 264 24.48 41.86 -58.03
C ASN A 264 24.33 43.02 -57.03
N ALA A 265 25.45 43.69 -56.76
CA ALA A 265 25.47 45.11 -56.44
C ALA A 265 25.79 45.89 -57.73
N THR A 266 24.76 46.46 -58.32
CA THR A 266 24.83 47.49 -59.35
C THR A 266 25.36 48.78 -58.72
N THR A 267 26.40 49.31 -59.35
CA THR A 267 27.00 50.63 -59.12
C THR A 267 25.99 51.71 -59.49
N ASP A 268 25.60 52.56 -58.53
CA ASP A 268 25.02 53.89 -58.77
C ASP A 268 25.32 54.78 -57.55
N VAL A 269 26.38 55.57 -57.63
CA VAL A 269 26.55 56.79 -56.83
C VAL A 269 27.09 57.87 -57.77
N GLU A 270 26.17 58.62 -58.37
CA GLU A 270 26.46 59.88 -59.02
C GLU A 270 25.86 61.02 -58.19
N LEU A 271 26.76 61.90 -57.74
CA LEU A 271 26.63 63.31 -57.34
C LEU A 271 25.46 63.78 -56.45
N ALA A 272 25.83 64.36 -55.29
CA ALA A 272 25.47 65.74 -54.95
C ALA A 272 26.30 66.33 -53.77
N SER A 273 27.15 67.32 -54.10
CA SER A 273 27.58 68.49 -53.30
C SER A 273 28.33 68.24 -51.96
N LYS A 274 29.49 68.80 -51.65
CA LYS A 274 30.14 70.09 -51.93
C LYS A 274 31.65 69.93 -51.78
#